data_AF-A0A6J6VRI0-F1
#
_entry.id   AF-A0A6J6VRI0-F1
#
_cell.length_a   1.000
_cell.length_b   1.000
_cell.length_c   1.000
_cell.angle_alpha   90.00
_cell.angle_beta   90.00
_cell.angle_gamma   90.00
#
_symmetry.space_group_name_H-M   'P 1'
#
loop_
_entity.id
_entity.type
_entity.pdbx_description
1 polymer ?
#
loop_
_entity_poly.entity_id
_entity_poly.type
_entity_poly.pdbx_seq_one_letter_code
_entity_poly.pdbx_strand_id
1 'polypeptide(L)' 'MASGKFDGIAPPANGQSIASRIAGANFQEYEGGHLFIVQDKRVLVDLIEFIFHSERGDS' A
#
# COMPACT_ATOMS: atom_id res chain seq x y z
N MET A 1 0.04 3.19 3.01
CA MET A 1 -0.66 3.45 1.73
C MET A 1 -0.30 2.34 0.75
N ALA A 2 -1.25 1.94 -0.09
CA ALA A 2 -1.06 0.90 -1.10
C ALA A 2 -1.75 1.31 -2.42
N SER A 3 -1.16 0.97 -3.56
CA SER A 3 -1.77 1.21 -4.88
C SER A 3 -1.34 0.13 -5.88
N GLY A 4 -2.17 -0.08 -6.90
CA GLY A 4 -1.82 -0.90 -8.05
C GLY A 4 -0.94 -0.10 -9.00
N LYS A 5 0.20 -0.66 -9.39
CA LYS A 5 1.18 -0.04 -10.29
C LYS A 5 0.57 0.48 -11.61
N PHE A 6 -0.51 -0.16 -12.06
CA PHE A 6 -1.24 0.20 -13.28
C PHE A 6 -2.65 0.72 -13.00
N ASP A 7 -2.91 1.26 -11.81
CA ASP A 7 -4.21 1.83 -11.44
C ASP A 7 -4.51 3.10 -12.27
N GLY A 8 -5.50 3.00 -13.16
CA GLY A 8 -5.98 4.12 -13.97
C GLY A 8 -7.08 4.96 -13.33
N ILE A 9 -7.64 4.55 -12.19
CA ILE A 9 -8.69 5.26 -11.44
C ILE A 9 -8.07 6.10 -10.33
N ALA A 10 -7.17 5.50 -9.55
CA ALA A 10 -6.42 6.16 -8.49
C ALA A 10 -4.90 5.92 -8.69
N PRO A 11 -4.24 6.73 -9.54
CA PRO A 11 -2.83 6.51 -9.88
C PRO A 11 -1.91 6.44 -8.65
N PRO A 12 -0.82 5.64 -8.69
CA PRO A 12 0.12 5.48 -7.58
C PRO A 12 0.63 6.79 -6.95
N ALA A 13 0.81 7.82 -7.78
CA ALA A 13 1.21 9.15 -7.36
C ALA A 13 0.28 9.78 -6.30
N ASN A 14 -1.01 9.44 -6.30
CA ASN A 14 -1.97 9.88 -5.29
C ASN A 14 -1.61 9.28 -3.92
N GLY A 15 -1.40 7.96 -3.87
CA GLY A 15 -1.04 7.24 -2.65
C GLY A 15 0.32 7.68 -2.09
N GLN A 16 1.30 7.91 -2.97
CA GLN A 16 2.61 8.43 -2.59
C GLN A 16 2.50 9.85 -2.00
N SER A 17 1.70 10.70 -2.63
CA SER A 17 1.43 12.06 -2.14
C SER A 17 0.79 12.05 -0.76
N ILE A 18 -0.18 11.18 -0.51
CA ILE A 18 -0.81 11.05 0.81
C ILE A 18 0.20 10.54 1.85
N ALA A 19 0.95 9.47 1.53
CA ALA A 19 1.94 8.89 2.45
C ALA A 19 2.99 9.92 2.89
N SER A 20 3.47 10.77 1.96
CA SER A 20 4.45 11.82 2.27
C SER A 20 3.99 12.86 3.31
N ARG A 21 2.68 12.92 3.60
CA ARG A 21 2.07 13.89 4.52
C ARG A 21 1.68 13.29 5.87
N ILE A 22 1.84 11.99 6.06
CA ILE A 22 1.49 11.29 7.29
C ILE A 22 2.77 10.71 7.90
N ALA A 23 3.18 11.22 9.06
CA ALA A 23 4.35 10.72 9.78
C ALA A 23 4.20 9.22 10.07
N GLY A 24 5.23 8.44 9.78
CA GLY A 24 5.22 6.98 9.93
C GLY A 24 4.43 6.21 8.87
N ALA A 25 3.82 6.88 7.88
CA ALA A 25 3.15 6.18 6.79
C ALA A 25 4.15 5.71 5.73
N ASN A 26 4.08 4.43 5.38
CA ASN A 26 4.79 3.85 4.24
C ASN A 26 3.90 3.81 2.99
N PHE A 27 4.52 3.76 1.80
CA PHE A 27 3.85 3.57 0.52
C PHE A 27 4.39 2.31 -0.15
N GLN A 28 3.48 1.46 -0.63
CA GLN A 28 3.81 0.21 -1.33
C GLN A 28 3.01 0.09 -2.63
N GLU A 29 3.68 -0.26 -3.72
CA GLU A 29 3.03 -0.62 -4.99
C GLU A 29 2.94 -2.13 -5.14
N TYR A 30 1.84 -2.56 -5.74
CA TYR A 30 1.56 -3.96 -6.08
C TYR A 30 1.32 -4.11 -7.57
N GLU A 31 1.57 -5.30 -8.10
CA GLU A 31 1.29 -5.58 -9.51
C GLU A 31 -0.24 -5.58 -9.75
N GLY A 32 -0.67 -5.05 -10.88
CA GLY A 32 -2.09 -4.91 -11.22
C GLY A 32 -2.60 -3.46 -11.22
N GLY A 33 -3.89 -3.33 -11.54
CA GLY A 33 -4.60 -2.06 -11.65
C GLY A 33 -5.36 -1.70 -10.39
N HIS A 34 -6.51 -1.02 -10.53
CA HIS A 34 -7.32 -0.59 -9.39
C HIS A 34 -7.72 -1.73 -8.44
N LEU A 35 -7.89 -2.94 -8.97
CA LEU A 35 -8.21 -4.15 -8.22
C LEU A 35 -6.97 -4.97 -7.83
N PHE A 36 -5.81 -4.34 -7.64
CA PHE A 36 -4.53 -5.00 -7.32
C PHE A 36 -4.62 -5.99 -6.14
N ILE A 37 -5.54 -5.76 -5.20
CA ILE A 37 -5.78 -6.62 -4.02
C ILE A 37 -6.07 -8.08 -4.41
N VAL A 38 -6.76 -8.32 -5.53
CA VAL A 38 -7.05 -9.68 -6.02
C VAL A 38 -6.10 -10.14 -7.12
N GLN A 39 -5.24 -9.24 -7.63
CA GLN A 39 -4.35 -9.50 -8.76
C GLN A 39 -2.93 -9.84 -8.30
N ASP A 40 -2.48 -9.25 -7.19
CA ASP A 40 -1.18 -9.52 -6.58
C ASP A 40 -1.34 -10.26 -5.25
N LYS A 41 -0.82 -11.49 -5.22
CA LYS A 41 -0.91 -12.37 -4.05
C LYS A 41 -0.13 -11.84 -2.85
N ARG A 42 0.86 -10.96 -3.07
CA ARG A 42 1.67 -10.37 -1.99
C ARG A 42 0.83 -9.49 -1.08
N VAL A 43 -0.23 -8.87 -1.62
CA VAL A 43 -1.10 -7.96 -0.85
C VAL A 43 -1.66 -8.63 0.40
N LEU A 44 -2.04 -9.90 0.32
CA LEU A 44 -2.61 -10.61 1.46
C LEU A 44 -1.57 -10.89 2.56
N VAL A 45 -0.33 -11.21 2.17
CA VAL A 45 0.77 -11.46 3.12
C VAL A 45 1.10 -10.16 3.85
N ASP A 46 1.32 -9.09 3.10
CA ASP A 46 1.70 -7.79 3.65
C ASP A 46 0.57 -7.18 4.49
N LEU A 47 -0.70 -7.42 4.12
CA LEU A 47 -1.86 -6.99 4.90
C LEU A 47 -1.95 -7.73 6.24
N ILE A 48 -1.71 -9.04 6.25
CA ILE A 48 -1.70 -9.84 7.48
C ILE A 48 -0.55 -9.38 8.39
N GLU A 49 0.65 -9.17 7.83
CA GLU A 49 1.78 -8.61 8.57
C GLU A 49 1.43 -7.25 9.18
N PHE A 50 0.84 -6.34 8.38
CA PHE A 50 0.44 -5.02 8.85
C PHE A 50 -0.62 -5.07 9.97
N ILE A 51 -1.63 -5.94 9.87
CA ILE A 51 -2.72 -5.99 10.87
C ILE A 51 -2.27 -6.67 12.16
N PHE A 52 -1.51 -7.76 12.06
CA PHE A 52 -1.23 -8.63 13.21
C PHE A 52 0.18 -8.45 13.80
N HIS A 53 1.12 -7.86 13.05
CA HIS A 53 2.53 -7.71 13.44
C HIS A 53 3.01 -6.26 13.36
N SER A 54 2.10 -5.29 13.47
CA SER A 54 2.48 -3.87 13.64
C SER A 54 3.13 -3.67 15.02
N GLU A 55 4.41 -4.02 15.15
CA GLU A 55 5.25 -3.50 16.21
C GLU A 55 5.48 -2.02 15.93
N ARG A 56 4.93 -1.20 16.84
CA ARG A 56 4.97 0.25 16.94
C ARG A 56 6.15 0.91 16.21
N GLY A 57 5.85 1.74 15.23
CA GLY A 57 6.75 2.80 14.80
C GLY A 57 6.80 3.93 15.84
N ASP A 58 7.54 3.70 16.93
CA ASP A 58 8.08 4.76 17.81
C ASP A 58 9.61 4.58 17.83
N SER A 59 10.32 5.35 17.00
CA SER A 59 11.74 5.68 17.10
C SER A 59 12.00 6.99 16.37
#